data_AF-A0A3M8CNT4-F1
#
_entry.id   AF-A0A3M8CNT4-F1
#
_cell.length_a   1.000
_cell.length_b   1.000
_cell.length_c   1.000
_cell.angle_alpha   90.00
_cell.angle_beta   90.00
_cell.angle_gamma   90.00
#
_symmetry.space_group_name_H-M   'P 1'
#
loop_
_entity.id
_entity.type
_entity.pdbx_description
1 polymer ?
#
loop_
_entity_poly.entity_id
_entity_poly.type
_entity_poly.pdbx_seq_one_letter_code
_entity_poly.pdbx_strand_id
1 'polypeptide(L)'
;MILIPLKGSNSPLSRIVSFHVSPLYEMTASLHALAQTSTPEPFAEWVEEIIAKFHSERLIKEWEYFKPVFRYGIPGIFDPVQKHALHSDTDLYSYIVHLETREFQNSLAPLLQSWSQHHEKPPIAEDVHTDPDYVKGRFSLFLSSYWQLLFAAIWDRIAPLFDQEAEKLQAACRDIPALAAFLQDVCPSLIYLDDQLQFAIPISDSAQKTEHILLYPSHFFRSTPFLFQKGSGVHVQYTLG
;
A
#
# COMPACT_ATOMS: atom_id res chain seq x y z
N MET A 1 11.16 2.40 -21.71
CA MET A 1 9.71 2.56 -21.93
C MET A 1 9.14 1.19 -22.25
N ILE A 2 8.08 0.81 -21.55
CA ILE A 2 7.37 -0.45 -21.75
C ILE A 2 6.11 -0.17 -22.56
N LEU A 3 5.76 -1.09 -23.45
CA LEU A 3 4.54 -1.04 -24.26
C LEU A 3 3.62 -2.19 -23.86
N ILE A 4 2.39 -1.86 -23.45
CA ILE A 4 1.35 -2.85 -23.12
C ILE A 4 0.29 -2.84 -24.22
N PRO A 5 0.09 -3.95 -24.96
CA PRO A 5 -0.92 -4.03 -26.00
C PRO A 5 -2.34 -4.12 -25.44
N LEU A 6 -3.27 -3.37 -26.03
CA LEU A 6 -4.71 -3.39 -25.72
C LEU A 6 -5.52 -4.25 -26.71
N LYS A 7 -4.84 -4.88 -27.67
CA LYS A 7 -5.41 -5.85 -28.62
C LYS A 7 -4.64 -7.18 -28.57
N GLY A 8 -5.36 -8.28 -28.72
CA GLY A 8 -4.81 -9.64 -28.72
C GLY A 8 -5.92 -10.69 -28.55
N SER A 9 -5.65 -11.92 -28.97
CA SER A 9 -6.64 -12.98 -29.25
C SER A 9 -7.46 -13.51 -28.05
N ASN A 10 -7.48 -12.84 -26.88
CA ASN A 10 -8.17 -13.32 -25.68
C ASN A 10 -8.61 -12.27 -24.63
N SER A 11 -8.74 -10.97 -24.94
CA SER A 11 -8.95 -9.95 -23.88
C SER A 11 -10.30 -9.21 -23.92
N PRO A 12 -11.18 -9.39 -22.92
CA PRO A 12 -11.87 -8.27 -22.29
C PRO A 12 -10.83 -7.46 -21.49
N LEU A 13 -10.74 -6.13 -21.70
CA LEU A 13 -9.74 -5.23 -21.10
C LEU A 13 -9.57 -5.40 -19.57
N SER A 14 -10.61 -5.90 -18.88
CA SER A 14 -10.59 -6.28 -17.48
C SER A 14 -9.61 -7.40 -17.10
N ARG A 15 -9.10 -8.19 -18.07
CA ARG A 15 -8.02 -9.17 -17.84
C ARG A 15 -6.63 -8.56 -17.96
N ILE A 16 -6.52 -7.38 -18.59
CA ILE A 16 -5.26 -6.65 -18.75
C ILE A 16 -5.12 -5.64 -17.62
N VAL A 17 -6.21 -5.00 -17.17
CA VAL A 17 -6.18 -4.03 -16.09
C VAL A 17 -6.96 -4.57 -14.90
N SER A 18 -6.29 -4.80 -13.78
CA SER A 18 -6.88 -5.28 -12.54
C SER A 18 -6.77 -4.24 -11.42
N PHE A 19 -7.68 -4.35 -10.47
CA PHE A 19 -7.79 -3.47 -9.31
C PHE A 19 -7.63 -4.29 -8.04
N HIS A 20 -6.79 -3.83 -7.13
CA HIS A 20 -6.52 -4.55 -5.88
C HIS A 20 -6.53 -3.60 -4.70
N VAL A 21 -7.20 -4.05 -3.65
CA VAL A 21 -7.30 -3.33 -2.37
C VAL A 21 -6.92 -4.30 -1.27
N SER A 22 -6.06 -3.84 -0.37
CA SER A 22 -5.63 -4.59 0.80
C SER A 22 -5.94 -3.78 2.06
N PRO A 23 -6.88 -4.21 2.90
CA PRO A 23 -7.15 -3.55 4.18
C PRO A 23 -5.90 -3.48 5.06
N LEU A 24 -5.04 -4.50 4.98
CA LEU A 24 -3.77 -4.55 5.71
C LEU A 24 -2.78 -3.48 5.22
N TYR A 25 -2.74 -3.29 3.90
CA TYR A 25 -1.95 -2.21 3.32
C TYR A 25 -2.50 -0.85 3.76
N GLU A 26 -3.82 -0.64 3.70
CA GLU A 26 -4.41 0.64 4.12
C GLU A 26 -4.20 0.93 5.61
N MET A 27 -4.29 -0.09 6.46
CA MET A 27 -3.96 0.04 7.88
C MET A 27 -2.52 0.49 8.07
N THR A 28 -1.57 -0.14 7.38
CA THR A 28 -0.15 0.19 7.52
C THR A 28 0.23 1.51 6.83
N ALA A 29 -0.45 1.87 5.75
CA ALA A 29 -0.36 3.19 5.12
C ALA A 29 -0.90 4.29 6.04
N SER A 30 -1.94 4.02 6.82
CA SER A 30 -2.41 4.97 7.83
C SER A 30 -1.38 5.19 8.95
N LEU A 31 -0.70 4.13 9.41
CA LEU A 31 0.41 4.24 10.36
C LEU A 31 1.59 5.01 9.75
N HIS A 32 1.89 4.79 8.47
CA HIS A 32 2.88 5.57 7.75
C HIS A 32 2.51 7.06 7.68
N ALA A 33 1.26 7.40 7.41
CA ALA A 33 0.76 8.77 7.42
C ALA A 33 0.87 9.41 8.81
N LEU A 34 0.52 8.67 9.88
CA LEU A 34 0.69 9.09 11.28
C LEU A 34 2.15 9.32 11.66
N ALA A 35 3.08 8.58 11.05
CA ALA A 35 4.50 8.67 11.35
C ALA A 35 5.19 9.89 10.72
N GLN A 36 4.54 10.63 9.81
CA GLN A 36 5.12 11.78 9.10
C GLN A 36 5.33 13.01 10.02
N THR A 37 6.31 13.87 9.72
CA THR A 37 6.60 15.07 10.56
C THR A 37 5.63 16.17 10.25
N SER A 38 5.27 16.26 8.98
CA SER A 38 4.27 17.15 8.44
C SER A 38 3.15 16.25 7.98
N THR A 39 2.07 16.20 8.75
CA THR A 39 0.85 15.50 8.35
C THR A 39 0.38 16.07 7.01
N PRO A 40 0.17 15.23 5.98
CA PRO A 40 -0.42 15.72 4.74
C PRO A 40 -1.83 16.26 5.03
N GLU A 41 -2.17 17.48 4.59
CA GLU A 41 -3.59 17.85 4.52
C GLU A 41 -4.26 16.91 3.50
N PRO A 42 -5.31 16.14 3.86
CA PRO A 42 -6.41 16.47 4.78
C PRO A 42 -6.37 15.76 6.16
N PHE A 43 -5.24 15.15 6.53
CA PHE A 43 -5.18 14.24 7.68
C PHE A 43 -4.86 14.92 9.01
N ALA A 44 -4.65 16.23 9.07
CA ALA A 44 -4.23 16.93 10.28
C ALA A 44 -5.15 16.64 11.48
N GLU A 45 -6.46 16.88 11.32
CA GLU A 45 -7.46 16.61 12.37
C GLU A 45 -7.53 15.13 12.74
N TRP A 46 -7.46 14.25 11.73
CA TRP A 46 -7.46 12.80 11.95
C TRP A 46 -6.23 12.34 12.75
N VAL A 47 -5.04 12.86 12.46
CA VAL A 47 -3.83 12.52 13.21
C VAL A 47 -3.96 12.93 14.67
N GLU A 48 -4.44 14.14 14.95
CA GLU A 48 -4.67 14.59 16.33
C GLU A 48 -5.65 13.68 17.08
N GLU A 49 -6.75 13.30 16.44
CA GLU A 49 -7.74 12.38 17.00
C GLU A 49 -7.13 11.00 17.31
N ILE A 50 -6.37 10.43 16.38
CA ILE A 50 -5.76 9.11 16.56
C ILE A 50 -4.68 9.12 17.64
N ILE A 51 -3.85 10.16 17.72
CA ILE A 51 -2.88 10.30 18.80
C ILE A 51 -3.58 10.42 20.16
N ALA A 52 -4.67 11.19 20.26
CA ALA A 52 -5.48 11.25 21.48
C ALA A 52 -6.05 9.87 21.87
N LYS A 53 -6.52 9.09 20.89
CA LYS A 53 -6.97 7.70 21.11
C LYS A 53 -5.84 6.77 21.53
N PHE A 54 -4.63 6.91 20.99
CA PHE A 54 -3.47 6.16 21.48
C PHE A 54 -3.17 6.43 22.96
N HIS A 55 -3.42 7.65 23.44
CA HIS A 55 -3.33 7.95 24.86
C HIS A 55 -4.46 7.30 25.68
N SER A 56 -5.72 7.41 25.24
CA SER A 56 -6.86 6.84 25.98
C SER A 56 -6.80 5.31 26.05
N GLU A 57 -6.44 4.67 24.93
CA GLU A 57 -6.35 3.21 24.80
C GLU A 57 -5.01 2.63 25.30
N ARG A 58 -4.12 3.47 25.85
CA ARG A 58 -2.81 3.07 26.37
C ARG A 58 -1.88 2.43 25.32
N LEU A 59 -2.09 2.73 24.04
CA LEU A 59 -1.24 2.27 22.93
C LEU A 59 -0.03 3.17 22.66
N ILE A 60 0.01 4.38 23.23
CA ILE A 60 1.04 5.39 22.91
C ILE A 60 2.48 4.89 23.06
N LYS A 61 2.75 4.02 24.05
CA LYS A 61 4.10 3.46 24.25
C LYS A 61 4.51 2.50 23.14
N GLU A 62 3.58 1.67 22.69
CA GLU A 62 3.80 0.77 21.56
C GLU A 62 3.92 1.56 20.26
N TRP A 63 3.10 2.60 20.11
CA TRP A 63 3.20 3.52 18.97
C TRP A 63 4.59 4.17 18.88
N GLU A 64 5.08 4.81 19.94
CA GLU A 64 6.41 5.45 19.91
C GLU A 64 7.55 4.44 19.70
N TYR A 65 7.38 3.19 20.16
CA TYR A 65 8.33 2.11 19.91
C TYR A 65 8.37 1.69 18.42
N PHE A 66 7.21 1.59 17.76
CA PHE A 66 7.11 1.12 16.36
C PHE A 66 7.12 2.23 15.31
N LYS A 67 6.83 3.48 15.68
CA LYS A 67 6.83 4.66 14.79
C LYS A 67 8.08 4.77 13.91
N PRO A 68 9.31 4.47 14.36
CA PRO A 68 10.50 4.51 13.51
C PRO A 68 10.41 3.62 12.27
N VAL A 69 9.70 2.49 12.36
CA VAL A 69 9.47 1.57 11.24
C VAL A 69 8.62 2.21 10.17
N PHE A 70 7.58 2.93 10.56
CA PHE A 70 6.61 3.52 9.64
C PHE A 70 7.02 4.88 9.10
N ARG A 71 8.13 5.45 9.60
CA ARG A 71 8.52 6.82 9.26
C ARG A 71 8.86 7.00 7.78
N TYR A 72 9.65 6.08 7.23
CA TYR A 72 10.25 6.20 5.90
C TYR A 72 9.65 5.22 4.87
N GLY A 73 8.59 4.51 5.24
CA GLY A 73 7.88 3.63 4.33
C GLY A 73 6.97 2.65 5.07
N ILE A 74 6.51 1.65 4.32
CA ILE A 74 5.67 0.56 4.82
C ILE A 74 6.50 -0.74 4.75
N PRO A 75 6.49 -1.58 5.80
CA PRO A 75 7.16 -2.87 5.77
C PRO A 75 6.73 -3.73 4.58
N GLY A 76 7.68 -4.30 3.85
CA GLY A 76 7.41 -5.08 2.64
C GLY A 76 6.53 -6.32 2.85
N ILE A 77 6.39 -6.80 4.10
CA ILE A 77 5.42 -7.83 4.50
C ILE A 77 3.96 -7.41 4.24
N PHE A 78 3.69 -6.10 4.19
CA PHE A 78 2.37 -5.54 3.92
C PHE A 78 2.18 -5.07 2.48
N ASP A 79 3.16 -5.34 1.60
CA ASP A 79 3.11 -5.02 0.18
C ASP A 79 1.84 -5.65 -0.45
N PRO A 80 0.94 -4.83 -1.03
CA PRO A 80 -0.31 -5.32 -1.57
C PRO A 80 -0.09 -6.21 -2.81
N VAL A 81 1.09 -6.16 -3.43
CA VAL A 81 1.48 -7.05 -4.54
C VAL A 81 1.70 -8.49 -4.07
N GLN A 82 2.02 -8.71 -2.81
CA GLN A 82 2.36 -10.03 -2.30
C GLN A 82 1.16 -10.71 -1.62
N LYS A 83 0.14 -9.95 -1.22
CA LYS A 83 -0.92 -10.41 -0.29
C LYS A 83 -2.34 -10.09 -0.78
N HIS A 84 -2.58 -10.38 -2.06
CA HIS A 84 -3.82 -10.08 -2.80
C HIS A 84 -5.13 -10.72 -2.29
N ALA A 85 -5.11 -11.57 -1.26
CA ALA A 85 -6.25 -12.41 -0.88
C ALA A 85 -6.79 -12.15 0.55
N LEU A 86 -6.26 -11.16 1.27
CA LEU A 86 -6.66 -10.90 2.66
C LEU A 86 -7.80 -9.88 2.70
N HIS A 87 -9.04 -10.37 2.77
CA HIS A 87 -10.23 -9.52 2.72
C HIS A 87 -11.11 -9.58 3.97
N SER A 88 -10.99 -10.64 4.79
CA SER A 88 -11.73 -10.75 6.05
C SER A 88 -10.86 -10.44 7.26
N ASP A 89 -11.47 -9.97 8.34
CA ASP A 89 -10.81 -9.77 9.63
C ASP A 89 -10.07 -11.04 10.09
N THR A 90 -10.66 -12.21 9.86
CA THR A 90 -10.04 -13.50 10.24
C THR A 90 -8.77 -13.76 9.43
N ASP A 91 -8.76 -13.44 8.14
CA ASP A 91 -7.57 -13.59 7.30
C ASP A 91 -6.48 -12.60 7.72
N LEU A 92 -6.85 -11.37 8.05
CA LEU A 92 -5.93 -10.34 8.54
C LEU A 92 -5.26 -10.77 9.86
N TYR A 93 -6.05 -11.21 10.83
CA TYR A 93 -5.54 -11.71 12.11
C TYR A 93 -4.66 -12.94 11.94
N SER A 94 -5.12 -13.90 11.13
CA SER A 94 -4.36 -15.11 10.84
C SER A 94 -3.02 -14.75 10.20
N TYR A 95 -2.99 -13.84 9.24
CA TYR A 95 -1.77 -13.39 8.60
C TYR A 95 -0.79 -12.73 9.58
N ILE A 96 -1.26 -11.80 10.41
CA ILE A 96 -0.43 -11.07 11.38
C ILE A 96 0.21 -12.03 12.42
N VAL A 97 -0.51 -13.07 12.82
CA VAL A 97 -0.04 -14.05 13.81
C VAL A 97 0.93 -15.07 13.21
N HIS A 98 0.70 -15.50 11.97
CA HIS A 98 1.53 -16.51 11.29
C HIS A 98 2.68 -15.93 10.47
N LEU A 99 2.99 -14.65 10.65
CA LEU A 99 4.11 -14.03 9.96
C LEU A 99 5.43 -14.71 10.34
N GLU A 100 6.19 -15.12 9.33
CA GLU A 100 7.50 -15.74 9.51
C GLU A 100 8.49 -14.72 10.11
N THR A 101 9.18 -15.11 11.18
CA THR A 101 10.07 -14.20 11.93
C THR A 101 11.18 -13.62 11.05
N ARG A 102 11.74 -14.44 10.15
CA ARG A 102 12.77 -13.99 9.21
C ARG A 102 12.23 -13.00 8.18
N GLU A 103 11.01 -13.21 7.68
CA GLU A 103 10.36 -12.28 6.74
C GLU A 103 10.09 -10.94 7.44
N PHE A 104 9.58 -11.00 8.67
CA PHE A 104 9.37 -9.83 9.54
C PHE A 104 10.66 -9.02 9.70
N GLN A 105 11.76 -9.63 10.19
CA GLN A 105 13.04 -8.95 10.36
C GLN A 105 13.54 -8.29 9.07
N ASN A 106 13.56 -9.05 7.97
CA ASN A 106 14.05 -8.56 6.68
C ASN A 106 13.21 -7.38 6.15
N SER A 107 11.92 -7.34 6.48
CA SER A 107 11.04 -6.26 6.07
C SER A 107 11.23 -4.97 6.88
N LEU A 108 11.66 -5.07 8.14
CA LEU A 108 11.89 -3.90 8.99
C LEU A 108 13.28 -3.28 8.79
N ALA A 109 14.28 -4.10 8.47
CA ALA A 109 15.68 -3.66 8.41
C ALA A 109 15.93 -2.44 7.50
N PRO A 110 15.39 -2.37 6.26
CA PRO A 110 15.61 -1.21 5.39
C PRO A 110 15.01 0.09 5.96
N LEU A 111 13.87 -0.01 6.65
CA LEU A 111 13.16 1.13 7.23
C LEU A 111 13.90 1.69 8.44
N LEU A 112 14.41 0.81 9.30
CA LEU A 112 15.23 1.17 10.45
C LEU A 112 16.62 1.69 10.06
N GLN A 113 17.18 1.18 8.94
CA GLN A 113 18.38 1.74 8.34
C GLN A 113 18.14 3.17 7.85
N SER A 114 17.01 3.41 7.16
CA SER A 114 16.62 4.74 6.68
C SER A 114 16.43 5.72 7.85
N TRP A 115 15.83 5.27 8.95
CA TRP A 115 15.73 6.07 10.18
C TRP A 115 17.10 6.50 10.71
N SER A 116 18.05 5.57 10.78
CA SER A 116 19.38 5.82 11.34
C SER A 116 20.22 6.79 10.50
N GLN A 117 19.80 7.14 9.28
CA GLN A 117 20.44 8.18 8.46
C GLN A 117 20.09 9.60 8.91
N HIS A 118 19.00 9.77 9.66
CA HIS A 118 18.44 11.07 10.02
C HIS A 118 18.27 11.27 11.54
N HIS A 119 18.26 10.17 12.29
CA HIS A 119 17.94 10.15 13.70
C HIS A 119 18.85 9.18 14.46
N GLU A 120 18.89 9.32 15.79
CA GLU A 120 19.55 8.35 16.65
C GLU A 120 18.90 6.96 16.50
N LYS A 121 19.72 5.92 16.65
CA LYS A 121 19.27 4.52 16.51
C LYS A 121 18.15 4.24 17.54
N PRO A 122 16.96 3.79 17.10
CA PRO A 122 15.84 3.57 17.99
C PRO A 122 15.97 2.19 18.70
N PRO A 123 15.36 1.99 19.88
CA PRO A 123 15.48 0.72 20.62
C PRO A 123 15.10 -0.52 19.81
N ILE A 124 14.04 -0.42 19.00
CA ILE A 124 13.58 -1.50 18.12
C ILE A 124 14.65 -2.01 17.14
N ALA A 125 15.61 -1.16 16.74
CA ALA A 125 16.67 -1.55 15.82
C ALA A 125 17.67 -2.53 16.46
N GLU A 126 17.84 -2.53 17.77
CA GLU A 126 18.62 -3.53 18.48
C GLU A 126 17.76 -4.75 18.82
N ASP A 127 16.56 -4.52 19.37
CA ASP A 127 15.66 -5.60 19.79
C ASP A 127 15.33 -6.57 18.65
N VAL A 128 15.11 -6.06 17.43
CA VAL A 128 14.79 -6.91 16.26
C VAL A 128 15.95 -7.83 15.85
N HIS A 129 17.18 -7.53 16.27
CA HIS A 129 18.34 -8.39 16.05
C HIS A 129 18.55 -9.36 17.22
N THR A 130 18.32 -8.90 18.45
CA THR A 130 18.59 -9.67 19.67
C THR A 130 17.47 -10.68 19.99
N ASP A 131 16.21 -10.27 19.86
CA ASP A 131 15.02 -11.09 20.12
C ASP A 131 13.87 -10.75 19.15
N PRO A 132 13.95 -11.22 17.89
CA PRO A 132 12.96 -10.90 16.87
C PRO A 132 11.58 -11.48 17.14
N ASP A 133 11.49 -12.62 17.82
CA ASP A 133 10.20 -13.23 18.15
C ASP A 133 9.44 -12.40 19.18
N TYR A 134 10.14 -11.84 20.17
CA TYR A 134 9.56 -10.89 21.11
C TYR A 134 9.05 -9.62 20.41
N VAL A 135 9.87 -9.01 19.54
CA VAL A 135 9.48 -7.81 18.79
C VAL A 135 8.29 -8.12 17.87
N LYS A 136 8.30 -9.27 17.18
CA LYS A 136 7.18 -9.74 16.35
C LYS A 136 5.91 -9.89 17.17
N GLY A 137 5.99 -10.52 18.34
CA GLY A 137 4.83 -10.69 19.23
C GLY A 137 4.22 -9.35 19.66
N ARG A 138 5.06 -8.39 20.07
CA ARG A 138 4.62 -7.02 20.37
C ARG A 138 4.00 -6.33 19.16
N PHE A 139 4.61 -6.49 17.99
CA PHE A 139 4.13 -5.89 16.75
C PHE A 139 2.77 -6.43 16.33
N SER A 140 2.60 -7.76 16.38
CA SER A 140 1.33 -8.43 16.09
C SER A 140 0.22 -7.97 17.05
N LEU A 141 0.53 -7.84 18.35
CA LEU A 141 -0.41 -7.30 19.34
C LEU A 141 -0.76 -5.83 19.08
N PHE A 142 0.24 -5.01 18.76
CA PHE A 142 0.04 -3.60 18.43
C PHE A 142 -0.87 -3.43 17.20
N LEU A 143 -0.57 -4.12 16.09
CA LEU A 143 -1.39 -4.04 14.87
C LEU A 143 -2.80 -4.59 15.11
N SER A 144 -2.92 -5.70 15.84
CA SER A 144 -4.21 -6.28 16.21
C SER A 144 -5.08 -5.31 17.02
N SER A 145 -4.45 -4.62 17.98
CA SER A 145 -5.11 -3.62 18.82
C SER A 145 -5.46 -2.36 18.03
N TYR A 146 -4.56 -1.91 17.15
CA TYR A 146 -4.79 -0.77 16.26
C TYR A 146 -5.98 -1.04 15.34
N TRP A 147 -6.06 -2.23 14.74
CA TRP A 147 -7.21 -2.66 13.94
C TRP A 147 -8.50 -2.56 14.72
N GLN A 148 -8.59 -3.27 15.85
CA GLN A 148 -9.80 -3.39 16.66
C GLN A 148 -10.28 -2.05 17.24
N LEU A 149 -9.37 -1.24 17.76
CA LEU A 149 -9.72 -0.06 18.54
C LEU A 149 -9.85 1.21 17.70
N LEU A 150 -9.15 1.28 16.55
CA LEU A 150 -9.04 2.52 15.78
C LEU A 150 -9.35 2.34 14.29
N PHE A 151 -8.77 1.34 13.63
CA PHE A 151 -8.80 1.29 12.17
C PHE A 151 -10.05 0.63 11.57
N ALA A 152 -10.66 -0.35 12.23
CA ALA A 152 -11.85 -1.05 11.68
C ALA A 152 -13.00 -0.08 11.33
N ALA A 153 -13.29 0.88 12.23
CA ALA A 153 -14.31 1.90 11.96
C ALA A 153 -13.93 2.86 10.81
N ILE A 154 -12.62 3.10 10.62
CA ILE A 154 -12.13 3.88 9.46
C ILE A 154 -12.33 3.07 8.20
N TRP A 155 -11.96 1.78 8.23
CA TRP A 155 -12.12 0.85 7.12
C TRP A 155 -13.56 0.78 6.63
N ASP A 156 -14.52 0.62 7.54
CA ASP A 156 -15.96 0.61 7.20
C ASP A 156 -16.41 1.87 6.47
N ARG A 157 -15.79 3.03 6.77
CA ARG A 157 -16.08 4.30 6.12
C ARG A 157 -15.42 4.43 4.74
N ILE A 158 -14.20 3.93 4.57
CA ILE A 158 -13.43 4.11 3.33
C ILE A 158 -13.59 2.96 2.33
N ALA A 159 -13.94 1.75 2.78
CA ALA A 159 -14.15 0.58 1.92
C ALA A 159 -15.12 0.86 0.75
N PRO A 160 -16.27 1.54 0.96
CA PRO A 160 -17.18 1.87 -0.15
C PRO A 160 -16.57 2.80 -1.21
N LEU A 161 -15.56 3.61 -0.88
CA LEU A 161 -14.87 4.46 -1.85
C LEU A 161 -14.03 3.63 -2.81
N PHE A 162 -13.43 2.54 -2.32
CA PHE A 162 -12.71 1.60 -3.17
C PHE A 162 -13.64 0.82 -4.09
N ASP A 163 -14.82 0.45 -3.61
CA ASP A 163 -15.84 -0.20 -4.45
C ASP A 163 -16.30 0.73 -5.59
N GLN A 164 -16.54 2.01 -5.28
CA GLN A 164 -16.87 3.02 -6.29
C GLN A 164 -15.75 3.19 -7.33
N GLU A 165 -14.49 3.20 -6.90
CA GLU A 165 -13.34 3.30 -7.80
C GLU A 165 -13.20 2.06 -8.68
N ALA A 166 -13.45 0.86 -8.13
CA ALA A 166 -13.49 -0.39 -8.89
C ALA A 166 -14.62 -0.37 -9.95
N GLU A 167 -15.79 0.16 -9.62
CA GLU A 167 -16.91 0.33 -10.56
C GLU A 167 -16.55 1.31 -11.68
N LYS A 168 -15.90 2.45 -11.37
CA LYS A 168 -15.40 3.40 -12.37
C LYS A 168 -14.42 2.72 -13.33
N LEU A 169 -13.45 1.96 -12.82
CA LEU A 169 -12.53 1.20 -13.65
C LEU A 169 -13.26 0.17 -14.51
N GLN A 170 -14.20 -0.58 -13.93
CA GLN A 170 -14.95 -1.60 -14.66
C GLN A 170 -15.77 -0.99 -15.81
N ALA A 171 -16.36 0.19 -15.58
CA ALA A 171 -17.05 0.95 -16.61
C ALA A 171 -16.07 1.44 -17.70
N ALA A 172 -14.90 1.98 -17.30
CA ALA A 172 -13.86 2.45 -18.21
C ALA A 172 -13.30 1.30 -19.08
N CYS A 173 -13.15 0.09 -18.52
CA CYS A 173 -12.71 -1.11 -19.25
C CYS A 173 -13.68 -1.57 -20.36
N ARG A 174 -14.83 -0.93 -20.55
CA ARG A 174 -15.75 -1.21 -21.68
C ARG A 174 -15.33 -0.51 -22.98
N ASP A 175 -14.52 0.54 -22.87
CA ASP A 175 -14.14 1.40 -24.00
C ASP A 175 -12.68 1.85 -23.87
N ILE A 176 -11.89 1.71 -24.94
CA ILE A 176 -10.44 1.99 -24.88
C ILE A 176 -10.17 3.48 -24.57
N PRO A 177 -10.80 4.45 -25.24
CA PRO A 177 -10.70 5.87 -24.87
C PRO A 177 -11.05 6.14 -23.41
N ALA A 178 -12.13 5.56 -22.88
CA ALA A 178 -12.50 5.72 -21.48
C ALA A 178 -11.45 5.14 -20.52
N LEU A 179 -10.91 3.96 -20.82
CA LEU A 179 -9.82 3.35 -20.06
C LEU A 179 -8.55 4.21 -20.12
N ALA A 180 -8.21 4.74 -21.28
CA ALA A 180 -7.07 5.62 -21.46
C ALA A 180 -7.21 6.91 -20.64
N ALA A 181 -8.38 7.53 -20.66
CA ALA A 181 -8.69 8.70 -19.86
C ALA A 181 -8.58 8.39 -18.36
N PHE A 182 -9.15 7.27 -17.91
CA PHE A 182 -9.07 6.83 -16.52
C PHE A 182 -7.61 6.62 -16.06
N LEU A 183 -6.82 5.88 -16.84
CA LEU A 183 -5.42 5.60 -16.50
C LEU A 183 -4.54 6.86 -16.53
N GLN A 184 -4.84 7.82 -17.41
CA GLN A 184 -4.15 9.11 -17.46
C GLN A 184 -4.52 10.01 -16.28
N ASP A 185 -5.76 9.96 -15.80
CA ASP A 185 -6.19 10.69 -14.61
C ASP A 185 -5.47 10.15 -13.37
N VAL A 186 -5.47 8.84 -13.20
CA VAL A 186 -4.79 8.14 -12.09
C VAL A 186 -3.27 8.29 -12.14
N CYS A 187 -2.68 8.24 -13.34
CA CYS A 187 -1.25 8.28 -13.53
C CYS A 187 -0.90 9.02 -14.84
N PRO A 188 -0.70 10.35 -14.79
CA PRO A 188 -0.48 11.18 -15.98
C PRO A 188 0.74 10.81 -16.83
N SER A 189 1.67 10.05 -16.24
CA SER A 189 2.84 9.54 -16.95
C SER A 189 2.54 8.35 -17.88
N LEU A 190 1.35 7.74 -17.80
CA LEU A 190 0.89 6.72 -18.74
C LEU A 190 0.43 7.37 -20.05
N ILE A 191 1.10 7.03 -21.15
CA ILE A 191 0.79 7.59 -22.47
C ILE A 191 0.00 6.57 -23.27
N TYR A 192 -1.20 6.94 -23.71
CA TYR A 192 -1.97 6.14 -24.64
C TYR A 192 -1.52 6.42 -26.08
N LEU A 193 -1.08 5.38 -26.78
CA LEU A 193 -0.69 5.41 -28.19
C LEU A 193 -1.84 4.86 -29.03
N ASP A 194 -2.72 5.76 -29.49
CA ASP A 194 -3.96 5.41 -30.18
C ASP A 194 -3.73 4.67 -31.51
N ASP A 195 -2.69 5.06 -32.25
CA ASP A 195 -2.28 4.44 -33.50
C ASP A 195 -1.86 2.97 -33.33
N GLN A 196 -1.32 2.62 -32.16
CA GLN A 196 -0.78 1.30 -31.83
C GLN A 196 -1.67 0.51 -30.88
N LEU A 197 -2.70 1.16 -30.32
CA LEU A 197 -3.58 0.65 -29.27
C LEU A 197 -2.78 0.04 -28.13
N GLN A 198 -1.88 0.86 -27.60
CA GLN A 198 -0.92 0.48 -26.56
C GLN A 198 -0.84 1.55 -25.48
N PHE A 199 -0.50 1.12 -24.26
CA PHE A 199 -0.01 2.04 -23.23
C PHE A 199 1.51 2.03 -23.20
N ALA A 200 2.08 3.22 -23.26
CA ALA A 200 3.48 3.52 -23.08
C ALA A 200 3.73 3.96 -21.63
N ILE A 201 4.67 3.27 -20.98
CA ILE A 201 4.96 3.44 -19.56
C ILE A 201 6.44 3.83 -19.41
N PRO A 202 6.78 4.92 -18.69
CA PRO A 202 8.14 5.44 -18.61
C PRO A 202 9.02 4.68 -17.61
N ILE A 203 8.90 3.35 -17.58
CA ILE A 203 9.82 2.48 -16.85
C ILE A 203 10.94 2.10 -17.82
N SER A 204 12.17 2.38 -17.41
CA SER A 204 13.40 1.95 -18.08
C SER A 204 13.81 0.59 -17.52
N ASP A 205 14.37 -0.29 -18.36
CA ASP A 205 14.89 -1.61 -17.99
C ASP A 205 13.89 -2.67 -17.54
N SER A 206 13.15 -3.23 -18.49
CA SER A 206 12.61 -4.58 -18.30
C SER A 206 12.94 -5.50 -19.46
N ALA A 207 13.61 -6.60 -19.12
CA ALA A 207 13.80 -7.74 -20.02
C ALA A 207 12.52 -8.57 -20.20
N GLN A 208 11.50 -8.36 -19.37
CA GLN A 208 10.25 -9.14 -19.37
C GLN A 208 9.13 -8.39 -20.08
N LYS A 209 8.39 -9.14 -20.91
CA LYS A 209 7.20 -8.63 -21.59
C LYS A 209 6.10 -8.39 -20.56
N THR A 210 5.60 -7.15 -20.50
CA THR A 210 4.47 -6.79 -19.65
C THR A 210 3.16 -7.19 -20.30
N GLU A 211 2.26 -7.77 -19.50
CA GLU A 211 0.99 -8.32 -19.96
C GLU A 211 -0.22 -7.67 -19.26
N HIS A 212 -0.01 -7.05 -18.10
CA HIS A 212 -1.09 -6.50 -17.29
C HIS A 212 -0.66 -5.27 -16.49
N ILE A 213 -1.64 -4.45 -16.12
CA ILE A 213 -1.54 -3.29 -15.24
C ILE A 213 -2.35 -3.61 -13.98
N LEU A 214 -1.73 -3.47 -12.81
CA LEU A 214 -2.40 -3.62 -11.52
C LEU A 214 -2.48 -2.26 -10.84
N LEU A 215 -3.69 -1.86 -10.49
CA LEU A 215 -3.99 -0.62 -9.82
C LEU A 215 -4.16 -0.84 -8.32
N TYR A 216 -3.43 -0.07 -7.52
CA TYR A 216 -3.47 -0.06 -6.06
C TYR A 216 -3.81 1.35 -5.58
N PRO A 217 -5.10 1.72 -5.57
CA PRO A 217 -5.50 2.95 -4.90
C PRO A 217 -5.18 2.84 -3.41
N SER A 218 -4.99 3.98 -2.78
CA SER A 218 -4.86 4.06 -1.34
C SER A 218 -5.47 5.34 -0.82
N HIS A 219 -6.25 5.21 0.26
CA HIS A 219 -6.81 6.35 0.94
C HIS A 219 -5.72 7.12 1.67
N PHE A 220 -4.70 6.46 2.23
CA PHE A 220 -3.64 7.10 3.04
C PHE A 220 -2.35 7.43 2.28
N PHE A 221 -2.16 6.89 1.07
CA PHE A 221 -1.04 7.28 0.21
C PHE A 221 -1.22 8.72 -0.27
N ARG A 222 -0.21 9.57 -0.07
CA ARG A 222 -0.22 10.99 -0.48
C ARG A 222 1.11 11.38 -1.12
N SER A 223 1.36 10.81 -2.27
CA SER A 223 2.49 11.19 -3.12
C SER A 223 2.12 11.05 -4.58
N THR A 224 3.02 11.48 -5.46
CA THR A 224 2.88 11.27 -6.90
C THR A 224 2.70 9.77 -7.18
N PRO A 225 1.81 9.38 -8.10
CA PRO A 225 1.59 7.99 -8.45
C PRO A 225 2.92 7.26 -8.68
N PHE A 226 3.09 6.14 -7.98
CA PHE A 226 4.32 5.35 -8.04
C PHE A 226 4.13 4.20 -9.02
N LEU A 227 5.04 4.12 -9.98
CA LEU A 227 5.07 3.11 -11.03
C LEU A 227 6.28 2.21 -10.86
N PHE A 228 6.05 0.90 -10.81
CA PHE A 228 7.11 -0.09 -10.84
C PHE A 228 6.67 -1.35 -11.57
N GLN A 229 7.63 -2.13 -12.04
CA GLN A 229 7.37 -3.43 -12.65
C GLN A 229 7.82 -4.56 -11.73
N LYS A 230 6.99 -5.60 -11.61
CA LYS A 230 7.34 -6.84 -10.94
C LYS A 230 6.77 -8.01 -11.76
N GLY A 231 7.66 -8.87 -12.25
CA GLY A 231 7.25 -9.93 -13.17
C GLY A 231 6.66 -9.36 -14.48
N SER A 232 5.56 -9.95 -14.94
CA SER A 232 4.82 -9.49 -16.13
C SER A 232 3.79 -8.37 -15.86
N GLY A 233 3.71 -7.85 -14.63
CA GLY A 233 2.78 -6.81 -14.22
C GLY A 233 3.45 -5.45 -14.03
N VAL A 234 2.81 -4.39 -14.51
CA VAL A 234 3.10 -3.01 -14.07
C VAL A 234 2.15 -2.63 -12.96
N HIS A 235 2.71 -2.19 -11.84
CA HIS A 235 1.98 -1.82 -10.64
C HIS A 235 1.91 -0.30 -10.57
N VAL A 236 0.70 0.21 -10.39
CA VAL A 236 0.40 1.63 -10.25
C VAL A 236 -0.19 1.85 -8.88
N GLN A 237 0.56 2.52 -8.01
CA GLN A 237 0.07 2.94 -6.71
C GLN A 237 -0.30 4.42 -6.76
N TYR A 238 -1.50 4.76 -6.30
CA TYR A 238 -2.02 6.12 -6.41
C TYR A 238 -2.93 6.49 -5.26
N THR A 239 -3.15 7.80 -5.11
CA THR A 239 -4.12 8.35 -4.16
C THR A 239 -5.53 8.06 -4.67
N LEU A 240 -6.36 7.43 -3.83
CA LEU A 240 -7.79 7.26 -4.13
C LEU A 240 -8.46 8.64 -4.33
N GLY A 241 -9.16 8.80 -5.46
CA GLY A 241 -9.84 10.04 -5.86
C GLY A 241 -11.27 10.18 -5.38
#